data_AF-A0A7C2K015-F1
#
_entry.id   AF-A0A7C2K015-F1
#
_cell.length_a   1.000
_cell.length_b   1.000
_cell.length_c   1.000
_cell.angle_alpha   90.00
_cell.angle_beta   90.00
_cell.angle_gamma   90.00
#
_symmetry.space_group_name_H-M   'P 1'
#
loop_
_entity.id
_entity.type
_entity.pdbx_description
1 polymer ?
#
loop_
_entity_poly.entity_id
_entity_poly.type
_entity_poly.pdbx_seq_one_letter_code
_entity_poly.pdbx_strand_id
1 'polypeptide(L)' 'MCGDPPASSPNQAAENPAESSSAAPEHPAPRSFDSAELLQGHREVLIQHEGETYRLRLTKTGKLILNK' A
#
# COMPACT_ATOMS: atom_id res chain seq x y z
N MET A 1 30.33 36.16 -33.25
CA MET A 1 30.03 36.34 -31.82
C MET A 1 28.68 35.71 -31.51
N CYS A 2 28.62 34.91 -30.42
CA CYS A 2 27.45 34.23 -29.82
C CYS A 2 26.74 33.17 -30.70
N GLY A 3 26.44 31.97 -30.23
CA GLY A 3 26.56 31.41 -28.88
C GLY A 3 26.17 29.92 -28.89
N ASP A 4 26.66 29.24 -27.86
CA ASP A 4 26.67 27.81 -27.54
C ASP A 4 25.30 27.09 -27.56
N PRO A 5 25.28 25.76 -27.76
CA PRO A 5 24.06 24.94 -27.82
C PRO A 5 23.61 24.45 -26.43
N PRO A 6 22.30 24.25 -26.19
CA PRO A 6 21.83 23.33 -25.15
C PRO A 6 21.19 22.09 -25.82
N ALA A 7 21.78 20.89 -25.72
CA ALA A 7 21.82 19.97 -24.59
C ALA A 7 20.61 19.02 -24.51
N SER A 8 20.92 17.73 -24.70
CA SER A 8 20.33 16.51 -24.12
C SER A 8 18.81 16.26 -24.19
N SER A 9 18.46 15.24 -24.98
CA SER A 9 17.93 13.90 -24.59
C SER A 9 16.75 13.80 -23.59
N PRO A 10 16.10 12.62 -23.47
CA PRO A 10 15.52 11.74 -24.49
C PRO A 10 14.07 11.42 -24.06
N ASN A 11 13.05 11.93 -24.75
CA ASN A 11 11.69 11.56 -24.41
C ASN A 11 11.25 10.36 -25.24
N GLN A 12 11.34 9.17 -24.65
CA GLN A 12 10.29 8.16 -24.74
C GLN A 12 10.57 7.10 -23.68
N ALA A 13 10.05 7.38 -22.50
CA ALA A 13 9.91 6.43 -21.43
C ALA A 13 8.88 5.36 -21.82
N ALA A 14 9.24 4.11 -21.52
CA ALA A 14 8.36 2.98 -21.27
C ALA A 14 7.64 2.37 -22.49
N GLU A 15 8.43 1.73 -23.35
CA GLU A 15 8.02 0.41 -23.84
C GLU A 15 7.99 -0.55 -22.65
N ASN A 16 6.80 -0.88 -22.14
CA ASN A 16 6.65 -2.00 -21.20
C ASN A 16 5.69 -3.01 -21.84
N PRO A 17 6.19 -3.94 -22.68
CA PRO A 17 5.38 -5.03 -23.21
C PRO A 17 5.28 -6.10 -22.13
N ALA A 18 4.26 -6.04 -21.28
CA ALA A 18 3.99 -7.12 -20.34
C ALA A 18 2.52 -7.20 -19.93
N GLU A 19 1.60 -7.12 -20.91
CA GLU A 19 0.35 -7.87 -20.81
C GLU A 19 0.67 -9.35 -21.05
N SER A 20 1.28 -9.99 -20.05
CA SER A 20 1.33 -11.45 -19.97
C SER A 20 0.23 -11.89 -19.02
N SER A 21 -0.93 -12.15 -19.63
CA SER A 21 -2.01 -12.90 -19.01
C SER A 21 -1.45 -14.24 -18.53
N SER A 22 -1.33 -14.39 -17.21
CA SER A 22 -1.11 -15.69 -16.58
C SER A 22 -2.16 -15.81 -15.50
N ALA A 23 -3.24 -16.53 -15.85
CA ALA A 23 -4.30 -16.92 -14.94
C ALA A 23 -3.74 -17.89 -13.89
N ALA A 24 -3.08 -17.33 -12.88
CA ALA A 24 -2.85 -18.02 -11.61
C ALA A 24 -4.18 -18.04 -10.84
N PRO A 25 -4.43 -19.06 -10.00
CA PRO A 25 -5.65 -19.10 -9.19
C PRO A 25 -5.76 -17.80 -8.41
N GLU A 26 -6.83 -17.06 -8.66
CA GLU A 26 -7.09 -15.75 -8.08
C GLU A 26 -7.44 -15.93 -6.60
N HIS A 27 -6.43 -16.21 -5.79
CA HIS A 27 -6.54 -16.07 -4.36
C HIS A 27 -6.82 -14.58 -4.14
N PRO A 28 -7.94 -14.21 -3.49
CA PRO A 28 -8.24 -12.81 -3.27
C PRO A 28 -7.05 -12.20 -2.55
N ALA A 29 -6.42 -11.22 -3.20
CA ALA A 29 -5.30 -10.52 -2.61
C ALA A 29 -5.74 -10.01 -1.22
N PRO A 30 -4.91 -10.18 -0.18
CA PRO A 30 -5.25 -9.67 1.14
C PRO A 30 -5.52 -8.17 1.03
N ARG A 31 -6.65 -7.72 1.57
CA ARG A 31 -6.96 -6.29 1.60
C ARG A 31 -5.93 -5.58 2.47
N SER A 32 -5.19 -4.66 1.87
CA SER A 32 -4.34 -3.72 2.58
C SER A 32 -5.15 -2.52 3.03
N PHE A 33 -4.97 -2.13 4.29
CA PHE A 33 -5.53 -0.91 4.84
C PHE A 33 -4.39 -0.08 5.41
N ASP A 34 -4.45 1.25 5.26
CA ASP A 34 -3.55 2.10 6.00
C ASP A 34 -3.91 2.04 7.49
N SER A 35 -2.91 2.01 8.36
CA SER A 35 -3.13 1.99 9.80
C SER A 35 -3.94 3.20 10.27
N ALA A 36 -3.71 4.39 9.70
CA ALA A 36 -4.43 5.62 10.05
C ALA A 36 -5.90 5.55 9.62
N GLU A 37 -6.18 4.98 8.44
CA GLU A 37 -7.54 4.74 7.95
C GLU A 37 -8.27 3.73 8.83
N LEU A 38 -7.61 2.64 9.18
CA LEU A 38 -8.21 1.58 9.96
C LEU A 38 -8.49 2.01 11.41
N LEU A 39 -7.65 2.89 11.97
CA LEU A 39 -7.83 3.44 13.32
C LEU A 39 -8.71 4.70 13.36
N GLN A 40 -8.94 5.36 12.22
CA GLN A 40 -9.73 6.60 12.10
C GLN A 40 -9.33 7.70 13.11
N GLY A 41 -8.03 7.84 13.37
CA GLY A 41 -7.51 8.81 14.36
C GLY A 41 -7.56 8.34 15.81
N HIS A 42 -8.06 7.14 16.08
CA HIS A 42 -7.98 6.50 17.38
C HIS A 42 -6.66 5.74 17.55
N ARG A 43 -6.38 5.28 18.78
CA ARG A 43 -5.20 4.43 19.06
C ARG A 43 -5.54 2.95 19.10
N GLU A 44 -6.82 2.61 19.05
CA GLU A 44 -7.30 1.23 19.00
C GLU A 44 -8.67 1.15 18.34
N VAL A 45 -8.98 0.00 17.76
CA VAL A 45 -10.28 -0.36 17.18
C VAL A 45 -10.71 -1.76 17.61
N LEU A 46 -12.01 -1.95 17.67
CA LEU A 46 -12.64 -3.22 17.99
C LEU A 46 -13.08 -3.90 16.68
N ILE A 47 -12.67 -5.14 16.50
CA ILE A 47 -13.01 -5.96 15.35
C ILE A 47 -13.83 -7.13 15.87
N GLN A 48 -15.11 -7.20 15.52
CA GLN A 48 -15.87 -8.43 15.71
C GLN A 48 -15.43 -9.44 14.66
N HIS A 49 -14.91 -10.59 15.11
CA HIS A 49 -14.52 -11.69 14.25
C HIS A 49 -14.95 -13.01 14.91
N GLU A 50 -15.66 -13.84 14.17
CA GLU A 50 -16.16 -15.16 14.65
C GLU A 50 -16.97 -15.11 15.96
N GLY A 51 -17.63 -13.98 16.25
CA GLY A 51 -18.40 -13.78 17.49
C GLY A 51 -17.57 -13.34 18.70
N GLU A 52 -16.25 -13.24 18.54
CA GLU A 52 -15.34 -12.66 19.52
C GLU A 52 -14.99 -11.21 19.15
N THR A 53 -14.58 -10.43 20.15
CA THR A 53 -14.16 -9.03 19.95
C THR A 53 -12.66 -8.93 20.04
N TYR A 54 -12.00 -8.75 18.91
CA TYR A 54 -10.58 -8.50 18.84
C TYR A 54 -10.31 -7.00 18.97
N ARG A 55 -9.15 -6.66 19.52
CA ARG A 55 -8.70 -5.28 19.74
C ARG A 55 -7.42 -5.07 18.97
N LEU A 56 -7.48 -4.31 17.88
CA LEU A 56 -6.29 -3.87 17.19
C LEU A 56 -5.85 -2.52 17.78
N ARG A 57 -4.62 -2.42 18.25
CA ARG A 57 -4.09 -1.21 18.91
C ARG A 57 -2.76 -0.78 18.31
N LEU A 58 -2.61 0.53 18.11
CA LEU A 58 -1.34 1.17 17.78
C LEU A 58 -0.53 1.41 19.05
N THR A 59 0.65 0.79 19.11
CA THR A 59 1.61 0.99 20.20
C THR A 59 2.38 2.30 20.02
N LYS A 60 2.99 2.83 21.10
CA LYS A 60 3.87 4.02 21.01
C LYS A 60 5.07 3.81 20.09
N THR A 61 5.47 2.55 19.88
CA THR A 61 6.54 2.14 18.96
C THR A 61 6.08 2.17 17.48
N GLY A 62 4.81 2.47 17.20
CA GLY A 62 4.26 2.50 15.85
C GLY A 62 3.87 1.12 15.31
N LYS A 63 3.92 0.07 16.12
CA LYS A 63 3.47 -1.28 15.74
C LYS A 63 2.00 -1.48 16.07
N LEU A 64 1.29 -2.20 15.21
CA LEU A 64 -0.06 -2.68 15.47
C LEU A 64 0.00 -4.00 16.24
N ILE A 65 -0.75 -4.09 17.33
CA ILE A 65 -0.95 -5.33 18.10
C ILE A 65 -2.42 -5.73 18.02
N LEU A 66 -2.69 -6.99 17.71
CA LEU A 66 -4.04 -7.55 17.75
C LEU A 66 -4.16 -8.40 19.01
N ASN A 67 -5.07 -8.03 19.89
CA ASN A 67 -5.43 -8.79 21.07
C ASN A 67 -6.83 -9.38 20.91
N LYS A 68 -7.12 -10.43 21.66
CA LYS A 68 -8.46 -10.97 21.86
C LYS A 68 -9.06 -10.39 23.15
#